data_AF-A0AAE7MRS1-F1
#
_entry.id   AF-A0AAE7MRS1-F1
#
_cell.length_a   1.000
_cell.length_b   1.000
_cell.length_c   1.000
_cell.angle_alpha   90.00
_cell.angle_beta   90.00
_cell.angle_gamma   90.00
#
_symmetry.space_group_name_H-M   'P 1'
#
loop_
_entity.id
_entity.type
_entity.pdbx_description
1 polymer ?
#
loop_
_entity_poly.entity_id
_entity_poly.type
_entity_poly.pdbx_seq_one_letter_code
_entity_poly.pdbx_strand_id
1 'polypeptide(L)'
;MDTITAVANMAIEALLYEVALSPKPGLVDRYDNGAHTDMDFFLFIKSIQTLAPFFEMYISTGYKHTGSLSELFQKIRKIGQHAEGEMLHSTNNVNTHKGANFSFAVILGSVGYYIQKERGSSFSLPLSESETSQIFCIVKEMCHGLVSNDFSIVDEKKMSYGEKIYKKYNLTGIRGEAEAGYPTIQTEVLPIVRSLDGENKEELLLNTLLILMSVTEDSNLIHRGGVNAWKKVQNDSKAILAQNYNLKELIIVLKEYNKELIANHLSPGGSADLIAVTIFFLLLEKKID
;
A
#
# COMPACT_ATOMS: atom_id res chain seq x y z
N MET A 1 14.15 20.90 7.72
CA MET A 1 13.20 19.92 8.26
C MET A 1 14.03 18.72 8.71
N ASP A 2 13.75 18.14 9.87
CA ASP A 2 14.45 16.92 10.29
C ASP A 2 14.15 15.80 9.28
N THR A 3 15.14 14.95 9.01
CA THR A 3 15.06 13.86 8.03
C THR A 3 13.87 12.94 8.31
N ILE A 4 13.61 12.65 9.59
CA ILE A 4 12.49 11.81 10.02
C ILE A 4 11.17 12.42 9.58
N THR A 5 10.95 13.71 9.86
CA THR A 5 9.75 14.44 9.46
C THR A 5 9.60 14.51 7.94
N ALA A 6 10.71 14.68 7.20
CA ALA A 6 10.67 14.71 5.74
C ALA A 6 10.17 13.38 5.16
N VAL A 7 10.69 12.25 5.66
CA VAL A 7 10.25 10.90 5.23
C VAL A 7 8.81 10.62 5.67
N ALA A 8 8.40 11.05 6.87
CA ALA A 8 7.01 10.92 7.31
C ALA A 8 6.05 11.67 6.37
N ASN A 9 6.42 12.88 5.96
CA ASN A 9 5.64 13.67 5.01
C ASN A 9 5.54 13.01 3.63
N MET A 10 6.56 12.30 3.17
CA MET A 10 6.49 11.53 1.92
C MET A 10 5.46 10.38 2.01
N ALA A 11 5.26 9.77 3.17
CA ALA A 11 4.21 8.76 3.35
C ALA A 11 2.80 9.38 3.31
N ILE A 12 2.64 10.57 3.90
CA ILE A 12 1.40 11.37 3.78
C ILE A 12 1.14 11.71 2.32
N GLU A 13 2.14 12.24 1.65
CA GLU A 13 2.10 12.62 0.24
C GLU A 13 1.76 11.42 -0.64
N ALA A 14 2.31 10.24 -0.37
CA ALA A 14 2.00 9.04 -1.11
C ALA A 14 0.54 8.61 -1.01
N LEU A 15 -0.07 8.70 0.18
CA LEU A 15 -1.51 8.45 0.35
C LEU A 15 -2.37 9.52 -0.32
N LEU A 16 -1.92 10.78 -0.30
CA LEU A 16 -2.61 11.86 -1.01
C LEU A 16 -2.58 11.65 -2.53
N TYR A 17 -1.44 11.24 -3.09
CA TYR A 17 -1.35 10.84 -4.49
C TYR A 17 -2.26 9.66 -4.81
N GLU A 18 -2.28 8.64 -3.95
CA GLU A 18 -3.15 7.47 -4.15
C GLU A 18 -4.61 7.89 -4.28
N VAL A 19 -5.15 8.66 -3.34
CA VAL A 19 -6.57 9.04 -3.37
C VAL A 19 -6.88 10.10 -4.44
N ALA A 20 -5.90 10.95 -4.79
CA ALA A 20 -6.07 11.98 -5.81
C ALA A 20 -5.87 11.46 -7.25
N LEU A 21 -5.24 10.31 -7.46
CA LEU A 21 -5.14 9.68 -8.77
C LEU A 21 -6.55 9.36 -9.28
N SER A 22 -6.89 9.74 -10.51
CA SER A 22 -8.24 9.51 -11.06
C SER A 22 -8.20 9.44 -12.59
N PRO A 23 -8.91 8.50 -13.24
CA PRO A 23 -9.86 7.54 -12.66
C PRO A 23 -9.16 6.30 -12.07
N LYS A 24 -9.62 5.79 -10.92
CA LYS A 24 -9.19 4.50 -10.34
C LYS A 24 -10.35 3.49 -10.33
N PRO A 25 -10.41 2.57 -11.31
CA PRO A 25 -11.54 1.64 -11.45
C PRO A 25 -11.88 0.87 -10.17
N GLY A 26 -13.12 0.99 -9.71
CA GLY A 26 -13.67 0.31 -8.53
C GLY A 26 -13.19 0.86 -7.18
N LEU A 27 -12.30 1.85 -7.17
CA LEU A 27 -11.72 2.47 -5.99
C LEU A 27 -12.29 3.88 -5.75
N VAL A 28 -12.16 4.37 -4.52
CA VAL A 28 -12.48 5.77 -4.20
C VAL A 28 -11.43 6.68 -4.82
N ASP A 29 -11.86 7.71 -5.54
CA ASP A 29 -11.00 8.76 -6.08
C ASP A 29 -11.68 10.13 -6.07
N ARG A 30 -11.18 11.12 -6.84
CA ARG A 30 -11.78 12.46 -6.91
C ARG A 30 -13.07 12.52 -7.72
N TYR A 31 -13.32 11.53 -8.58
CA TYR A 31 -14.47 11.50 -9.47
C TYR A 31 -15.65 10.79 -8.82
N ASP A 32 -15.43 9.68 -8.12
CA ASP A 32 -16.49 8.94 -7.42
C ASP A 32 -15.98 8.05 -6.27
N ASN A 33 -16.92 7.38 -5.60
CA ASN A 33 -16.64 6.50 -4.46
C ASN A 33 -16.29 5.05 -4.91
N GLY A 34 -16.12 4.80 -6.21
CA GLY A 34 -15.95 3.46 -6.75
C GLY A 34 -17.08 2.52 -6.33
N ALA A 35 -16.73 1.29 -5.99
CA ALA A 35 -17.69 0.27 -5.55
C ALA A 35 -18.05 0.38 -4.05
N HIS A 36 -17.80 1.53 -3.41
CA HIS A 36 -18.09 1.74 -1.99
C HIS A 36 -19.30 2.65 -1.78
N THR A 37 -19.98 2.47 -0.65
CA THR A 37 -21.14 3.28 -0.25
C THR A 37 -20.95 3.95 1.12
N ASP A 38 -19.87 3.60 1.81
CA ASP A 38 -19.53 3.96 3.19
C ASP A 38 -18.33 4.90 3.27
N MET A 39 -17.61 5.13 2.17
CA MET A 39 -16.42 5.98 2.10
C MET A 39 -16.40 6.84 0.84
N ASP A 40 -15.76 7.99 0.94
CA ASP A 40 -15.55 8.96 -0.14
C ASP A 40 -14.15 9.60 -0.04
N PHE A 41 -13.83 10.44 -1.03
CA PHE A 41 -12.56 11.17 -1.08
C PHE A 41 -12.23 11.92 0.22
N PHE A 42 -13.19 12.61 0.82
CA PHE A 42 -12.96 13.43 2.01
C PHE A 42 -12.73 12.58 3.25
N LEU A 43 -13.35 11.40 3.35
CA LEU A 43 -13.10 10.44 4.41
C LEU A 43 -11.66 9.91 4.34
N PHE A 44 -11.14 9.67 3.13
CA PHE A 44 -9.73 9.33 2.92
C PHE A 44 -8.80 10.46 3.39
N ILE A 45 -9.07 11.72 3.04
CA ILE A 45 -8.30 12.88 3.53
C ILE A 45 -8.29 12.94 5.06
N LYS A 46 -9.45 12.77 5.70
CA LYS A 46 -9.58 12.74 7.17
C LYS A 46 -8.76 11.60 7.78
N SER A 47 -8.80 10.43 7.15
CA SER A 47 -8.02 9.26 7.56
C SER A 47 -6.52 9.52 7.47
N ILE A 48 -6.04 10.14 6.39
CA ILE A 48 -4.62 10.51 6.22
C ILE A 48 -4.17 11.48 7.30
N GLN A 49 -4.98 12.52 7.57
CA GLN A 49 -4.69 13.49 8.64
C GLN A 49 -4.59 12.83 10.02
N THR A 50 -5.44 11.82 10.27
CA THR A 50 -5.45 11.06 11.53
C THR A 50 -4.21 10.16 11.66
N LEU A 51 -3.76 9.57 10.56
CA LEU A 51 -2.59 8.68 10.54
C LEU A 51 -1.25 9.43 10.53
N ALA A 52 -1.21 10.69 10.05
CA ALA A 52 0.01 11.47 9.88
C ALA A 52 0.97 11.48 11.10
N PRO A 53 0.51 11.71 12.35
CA PRO A 53 1.39 11.67 13.52
C PRO A 53 2.04 10.30 13.74
N PHE A 54 1.34 9.22 13.39
CA PHE A 54 1.82 7.85 13.56
C PHE A 54 2.94 7.50 12.59
N PHE A 55 2.95 8.09 11.39
CA PHE A 55 4.04 7.90 10.44
C PHE A 55 5.37 8.38 11.00
N GLU A 56 5.40 9.55 11.64
CA GLU A 56 6.60 10.03 12.34
C GLU A 56 6.98 9.13 13.52
N MET A 57 5.98 8.60 14.26
CA MET A 57 6.22 7.67 15.35
C MET A 57 6.84 6.35 14.87
N TYR A 58 6.42 5.80 13.74
CA TYR A 58 6.99 4.56 13.18
C TYR A 58 8.46 4.75 12.84
N ILE A 59 8.81 5.81 12.09
CA ILE A 59 10.20 6.12 11.71
C ILE A 59 11.03 6.39 12.96
N SER A 60 10.54 7.21 13.88
CA SER A 60 11.23 7.52 15.13
C SER A 60 11.49 6.28 15.98
N THR A 61 10.54 5.34 15.99
CA THR A 61 10.68 4.07 16.71
C THR A 61 11.78 3.23 16.08
N GLY A 62 11.80 3.10 14.76
CA GLY A 62 12.87 2.43 14.02
C GLY A 62 14.24 3.06 14.28
N TYR A 63 14.33 4.39 14.17
CA TYR A 63 15.57 5.15 14.32
C TYR A 63 16.17 5.05 15.72
N LYS A 64 15.35 4.99 16.77
CA LYS A 64 15.80 4.87 18.16
C LYS A 64 16.01 3.43 18.61
N HIS A 65 15.68 2.44 17.80
CA HIS A 65 15.66 1.04 18.21
C HIS A 65 17.05 0.41 18.19
N THR A 66 17.43 -0.27 19.28
CA THR A 66 18.76 -0.91 19.41
C THR A 66 18.68 -2.44 19.57
N GLY A 67 17.48 -3.01 19.62
CA GLY A 67 17.25 -4.44 19.83
C GLY A 67 17.11 -5.23 18.53
N SER A 68 16.55 -6.43 18.62
CA SER A 68 16.23 -7.29 17.47
C SER A 68 15.10 -6.73 16.61
N LEU A 69 15.03 -7.11 15.33
CA LEU A 69 13.94 -6.68 14.45
C LEU A 69 12.58 -7.24 14.89
N SER A 70 12.54 -8.42 15.53
CA SER A 70 11.30 -8.95 16.12
C SER A 70 10.76 -8.03 17.23
N GLU A 71 11.63 -7.50 18.10
CA GLU A 71 11.23 -6.52 19.12
C GLU A 71 10.78 -5.19 18.49
N LEU A 72 11.41 -4.77 17.38
CA LEU A 72 10.97 -3.59 16.63
C LEU A 72 9.55 -3.82 16.09
N PHE A 73 9.30 -4.97 15.45
CA PHE A 73 7.98 -5.36 14.95
C PHE A 73 6.90 -5.26 16.04
N GLN A 74 7.17 -5.78 17.23
CA GLN A 74 6.21 -5.70 18.34
C GLN A 74 5.92 -4.26 18.79
N LYS A 75 6.92 -3.36 18.76
CA LYS A 75 6.73 -1.94 19.09
C LYS A 75 5.87 -1.24 18.03
N ILE A 76 6.22 -1.37 16.76
CA ILE A 76 5.47 -0.72 15.67
C ILE A 76 4.07 -1.31 15.53
N ARG A 77 3.87 -2.60 15.82
CA ARG A 77 2.55 -3.24 15.80
C ARG A 77 1.61 -2.64 16.84
N LYS A 78 2.10 -2.36 18.05
CA LYS A 78 1.32 -1.68 19.10
C LYS A 78 0.93 -0.26 18.68
N ILE A 79 1.87 0.49 18.08
CA ILE A 79 1.59 1.82 17.53
C ILE A 79 0.56 1.70 16.39
N GLY A 80 0.70 0.70 15.52
CA GLY A 80 -0.20 0.42 14.40
C GLY A 80 -1.62 0.10 14.80
N GLN A 81 -1.80 -0.68 15.87
CA GLN A 81 -3.11 -0.95 16.45
C GLN A 81 -3.76 0.33 17.02
N HIS A 82 -2.97 1.20 17.64
CA HIS A 82 -3.47 2.49 18.11
C HIS A 82 -3.85 3.41 16.94
N ALA A 83 -3.00 3.51 15.92
CA ALA A 83 -3.26 4.29 14.71
C ALA A 83 -4.53 3.80 13.98
N GLU A 84 -4.71 2.48 13.87
CA GLU A 84 -5.94 1.88 13.33
C GLU A 84 -7.17 2.28 14.15
N GLY A 85 -7.07 2.25 15.48
CA GLY A 85 -8.16 2.66 16.37
C GLY A 85 -8.55 4.13 16.21
N GLU A 86 -7.57 5.04 16.18
CA GLU A 86 -7.82 6.48 15.95
C GLU A 86 -8.40 6.73 14.56
N MET A 87 -7.86 6.06 13.54
CA MET A 87 -8.38 6.13 12.18
C MET A 87 -9.86 5.72 12.14
N LEU A 88 -10.19 4.52 12.65
CA LEU A 88 -11.57 4.03 12.70
C LEU A 88 -12.48 4.96 13.49
N HIS A 89 -12.03 5.49 14.62
CA HIS A 89 -12.81 6.46 15.39
C HIS A 89 -13.12 7.71 14.56
N SER A 90 -12.11 8.25 13.87
CA SER A 90 -12.25 9.44 13.03
C SER A 90 -13.14 9.20 11.81
N THR A 91 -13.20 7.97 11.30
CA THR A 91 -13.96 7.60 10.08
C THR A 91 -15.30 6.93 10.39
N ASN A 92 -15.84 7.06 11.60
CA ASN A 92 -17.09 6.41 12.01
C ASN A 92 -17.09 4.88 11.83
N ASN A 93 -15.96 4.25 12.14
CA ASN A 93 -15.63 2.82 11.98
C ASN A 93 -15.55 2.33 10.54
N VAL A 94 -15.42 3.22 9.56
CA VAL A 94 -15.20 2.86 8.17
C VAL A 94 -13.73 2.53 7.93
N ASN A 95 -13.47 1.40 7.31
CA ASN A 95 -12.12 0.95 7.00
C ASN A 95 -11.60 1.58 5.71
N THR A 96 -10.89 2.71 5.84
CA THR A 96 -10.26 3.43 4.71
C THR A 96 -8.85 2.90 4.40
N HIS A 97 -7.92 3.00 5.36
CA HIS A 97 -6.48 2.75 5.14
C HIS A 97 -5.91 1.67 6.07
N LYS A 98 -6.68 0.66 6.47
CA LYS A 98 -6.15 -0.38 7.40
C LYS A 98 -4.96 -1.14 6.82
N GLY A 99 -5.02 -1.55 5.55
CA GLY A 99 -3.93 -2.24 4.87
C GLY A 99 -2.73 -1.33 4.69
N ALA A 100 -2.94 -0.13 4.13
CA ALA A 100 -1.88 0.87 3.97
C ALA A 100 -1.22 1.26 5.32
N ASN A 101 -1.97 1.45 6.40
CA ASN A 101 -1.41 1.75 7.74
C ASN A 101 -0.50 0.61 8.22
N PHE A 102 -0.92 -0.65 8.06
CA PHE A 102 -0.06 -1.79 8.38
C PHE A 102 1.23 -1.76 7.56
N SER A 103 1.14 -1.50 6.26
CA SER A 103 2.30 -1.44 5.38
C SER A 103 3.25 -0.30 5.74
N PHE A 104 2.73 0.91 5.94
CA PHE A 104 3.53 2.04 6.38
C PHE A 104 4.13 1.82 7.76
N ALA A 105 3.48 1.12 8.68
CA ALA A 105 4.08 0.81 9.98
C ALA A 105 5.39 0.02 9.85
N VAL A 106 5.39 -1.08 9.07
CA VAL A 106 6.57 -1.94 8.89
C VAL A 106 7.63 -1.30 8.00
N ILE A 107 7.22 -0.55 6.97
CA ILE A 107 8.15 0.11 6.05
C ILE A 107 8.82 1.28 6.75
N LEU A 108 8.06 2.18 7.38
CA LEU A 108 8.61 3.35 8.04
C LEU A 108 9.46 2.97 9.26
N GLY A 109 9.06 1.93 10.01
CA GLY A 109 9.91 1.34 11.04
C GLY A 109 11.24 0.82 10.48
N SER A 110 11.22 0.14 9.33
CA SER A 110 12.42 -0.33 8.64
C SER A 110 13.28 0.81 8.10
N VAL A 111 12.68 1.87 7.55
CA VAL A 111 13.40 3.08 7.11
C VAL A 111 14.11 3.74 8.29
N GLY A 112 13.42 3.94 9.41
CA GLY A 112 14.05 4.48 10.62
C GLY A 112 15.24 3.64 11.09
N TYR A 113 15.07 2.32 11.14
CA TYR A 113 16.13 1.38 11.51
C TYR A 113 17.32 1.44 10.53
N TYR A 114 17.05 1.47 9.23
CA TYR A 114 18.04 1.62 8.17
C TYR A 114 18.87 2.90 8.34
N ILE A 115 18.20 4.04 8.56
CA ILE A 115 18.86 5.33 8.83
C ILE A 115 19.82 5.20 10.01
N GLN A 116 19.38 4.59 11.11
CA GLN A 116 20.22 4.45 12.31
C GLN A 116 21.46 3.57 12.04
N LYS A 117 21.27 2.38 11.46
CA LYS A 117 22.31 1.35 11.38
C LYS A 117 23.29 1.56 10.23
N GLU A 118 22.78 1.90 9.05
CA GLU A 118 23.57 1.88 7.81
C GLU A 118 24.07 3.26 7.42
N ARG A 119 23.33 4.32 7.78
CA ARG A 119 23.66 5.70 7.41
C ARG A 119 24.10 6.57 8.59
N GLY A 120 23.63 6.31 9.80
CA GLY A 120 23.84 7.16 10.97
C GLY A 120 23.47 8.62 10.67
N SER A 121 24.39 9.55 10.96
CA SER A 121 24.23 10.98 10.65
C SER A 121 24.43 11.33 9.17
N SER A 122 24.82 10.38 8.33
CA SER A 122 25.11 10.58 6.89
C SER A 122 23.91 10.26 5.99
N PHE A 123 22.70 10.18 6.53
CA PHE A 123 21.50 9.97 5.73
C PHE A 123 21.18 11.21 4.89
N SER A 124 20.91 10.99 3.61
CA SER A 124 20.48 12.01 2.67
C SER A 124 19.51 11.41 1.66
N LEU A 125 18.56 12.23 1.21
CA LEU A 125 17.70 11.93 0.07
C LEU A 125 18.33 12.53 -1.22
N PRO A 126 18.06 11.96 -2.40
CA PRO A 126 17.29 10.73 -2.63
C PRO A 126 18.04 9.46 -2.21
N LEU A 127 17.28 8.39 -2.00
CA LEU A 127 17.83 7.04 -1.86
C LEU A 127 18.09 6.43 -3.24
N SER A 128 19.10 5.58 -3.32
CA SER A 128 19.33 4.72 -4.47
C SER A 128 18.47 3.45 -4.40
N GLU A 129 18.30 2.79 -5.54
CA GLU A 129 17.55 1.53 -5.65
C GLU A 129 18.12 0.41 -4.76
N SER A 130 19.43 0.42 -4.52
CA SER A 130 20.09 -0.53 -3.63
C SER A 130 19.66 -0.33 -2.18
N GLU A 131 19.47 0.93 -1.77
CA GLU A 131 19.10 1.28 -0.39
C GLU A 131 17.62 0.98 -0.13
N THR A 132 16.75 1.25 -1.11
CA THR A 132 15.34 0.83 -1.01
C THR A 132 15.21 -0.69 -1.01
N SER A 133 16.08 -1.40 -1.73
CA SER A 133 16.16 -2.87 -1.64
C SER A 133 16.59 -3.36 -0.24
N GLN A 134 17.52 -2.65 0.42
CA GLN A 134 17.91 -2.96 1.80
C GLN A 134 16.76 -2.75 2.79
N ILE A 135 15.93 -1.71 2.59
CA ILE A 135 14.73 -1.48 3.41
C ILE A 135 13.75 -2.67 3.27
N PHE A 136 13.52 -3.20 2.06
CA PHE A 136 12.68 -4.39 1.88
C PHE A 136 13.26 -5.64 2.58
N CYS A 137 14.58 -5.82 2.58
CA CYS A 137 15.23 -6.89 3.33
C CYS A 137 14.98 -6.77 4.84
N ILE A 138 15.06 -5.55 5.39
CA ILE A 138 14.76 -5.30 6.81
C ILE A 138 13.30 -5.63 7.13
N VAL A 139 12.36 -5.23 6.25
CA VAL A 139 10.93 -5.56 6.40
C VAL A 139 10.73 -7.09 6.45
N LYS A 140 11.36 -7.82 5.52
CA LYS A 140 11.27 -9.28 5.44
C LYS A 140 11.74 -9.96 6.73
N GLU A 141 12.88 -9.54 7.26
CA GLU A 141 13.42 -10.10 8.50
C GLU A 141 12.55 -9.71 9.71
N MET A 142 12.10 -8.45 9.77
CA MET A 142 11.21 -7.93 10.82
C MET A 142 9.87 -8.67 10.88
N CYS A 143 9.31 -9.02 9.72
CA CYS A 143 8.01 -9.68 9.60
C CYS A 143 8.10 -11.21 9.55
N HIS A 144 9.28 -11.81 9.79
CA HIS A 144 9.45 -13.26 9.72
C HIS A 144 8.53 -14.01 10.70
N GLY A 145 7.76 -14.96 10.17
CA GLY A 145 6.80 -15.75 10.94
C GLY A 145 5.48 -15.02 11.22
N LEU A 146 5.26 -13.84 10.65
CA LEU A 146 4.02 -13.08 10.79
C LEU A 146 2.79 -13.90 10.39
N VAL A 147 2.82 -14.55 9.22
CA VAL A 147 1.67 -15.28 8.68
C VAL A 147 1.32 -16.44 9.59
N SER A 148 2.31 -17.27 9.94
CA SER A 148 2.08 -18.43 10.82
C SER A 148 1.59 -18.00 12.20
N ASN A 149 2.16 -16.94 12.79
CA ASN A 149 1.76 -16.44 14.10
C ASN A 149 0.33 -15.86 14.09
N ASP A 150 -0.01 -15.00 13.11
CA ASP A 150 -1.31 -14.33 13.06
C ASP A 150 -2.47 -15.27 12.69
N PHE A 151 -2.21 -16.31 11.91
CA PHE A 151 -3.25 -17.26 11.49
C PHE A 151 -3.35 -18.52 12.38
N SER A 152 -2.48 -18.69 13.38
CA SER A 152 -2.43 -19.89 14.24
C SER A 152 -3.59 -20.03 15.24
N ILE A 153 -4.27 -18.94 15.62
CA ILE A 153 -5.37 -18.94 16.60
C ILE A 153 -6.44 -17.95 16.13
N VAL A 154 -7.54 -18.46 15.56
CA VAL A 154 -8.67 -17.60 15.22
C VAL A 154 -9.98 -18.23 15.68
N ASP A 155 -10.68 -17.53 16.57
CA ASP A 155 -12.10 -17.76 16.82
C ASP A 155 -12.84 -17.52 15.49
N GLU A 156 -13.43 -18.58 14.93
CA GLU A 156 -14.11 -18.53 13.63
C GLU A 156 -15.16 -17.42 13.55
N LYS A 157 -15.75 -17.03 14.70
CA LYS A 157 -16.77 -15.98 14.78
C LYS A 157 -16.21 -14.56 14.71
N LYS A 158 -14.90 -14.37 14.93
CA LYS A 158 -14.23 -13.05 14.96
C LYS A 158 -13.21 -12.85 13.84
N MET A 159 -13.15 -13.77 12.88
CA MET A 159 -12.20 -13.69 11.76
C MET A 159 -12.43 -12.44 10.91
N SER A 160 -11.35 -11.70 10.67
CA SER A 160 -11.28 -10.70 9.61
C SER A 160 -11.45 -11.35 8.23
N TYR A 161 -11.75 -10.54 7.21
CA TYR A 161 -11.88 -11.03 5.84
C TYR A 161 -10.59 -11.69 5.33
N GLY A 162 -9.43 -11.12 5.66
CA GLY A 162 -8.12 -11.70 5.32
C GLY A 162 -7.90 -13.09 5.92
N GLU A 163 -8.28 -13.30 7.18
CA GLU A 163 -8.18 -14.61 7.84
C GLU A 163 -9.11 -15.65 7.20
N LYS A 164 -10.33 -15.24 6.82
CA LYS A 164 -11.27 -16.13 6.11
C LYS A 164 -10.71 -16.55 4.75
N ILE A 165 -10.10 -15.62 4.04
CA ILE A 165 -9.48 -15.85 2.73
C ILE A 165 -8.26 -16.76 2.87
N TYR A 166 -7.38 -16.53 3.84
CA TYR A 166 -6.25 -17.40 4.13
C TYR A 166 -6.71 -18.84 4.41
N LYS A 167 -7.70 -19.02 5.29
CA LYS A 167 -8.22 -20.36 5.61
C LYS A 167 -8.84 -21.08 4.41
N LYS A 168 -9.50 -20.34 3.51
CA LYS A 168 -10.23 -20.92 2.37
C LYS A 168 -9.34 -21.16 1.14
N TYR A 169 -8.35 -20.30 0.90
CA TYR A 169 -7.58 -20.26 -0.35
C TYR A 169 -6.06 -20.27 -0.15
N ASN A 170 -5.58 -20.28 1.10
CA ASN A 170 -4.16 -20.15 1.46
C ASN A 170 -3.50 -18.85 0.94
N LEU A 171 -4.30 -17.81 0.72
CA LEU A 171 -3.84 -16.49 0.30
C LEU A 171 -3.57 -15.63 1.52
N THR A 172 -2.37 -15.08 1.61
CA THR A 172 -1.84 -14.40 2.81
C THR A 172 -2.09 -12.90 2.81
N GLY A 173 -2.35 -12.30 1.63
CA GLY A 173 -2.62 -10.88 1.46
C GLY A 173 -1.45 -9.99 1.92
N ILE A 174 -1.76 -8.80 2.44
CA ILE A 174 -0.74 -7.81 2.82
C ILE A 174 0.24 -8.30 3.90
N ARG A 175 -0.18 -9.24 4.76
CA ARG A 175 0.70 -9.87 5.75
C ARG A 175 1.76 -10.74 5.09
N GLY A 176 1.38 -11.48 4.05
CA GLY A 176 2.31 -12.28 3.25
C GLY A 176 3.23 -11.42 2.41
N GLU A 177 2.73 -10.33 1.83
CA GLU A 177 3.58 -9.32 1.19
C GLU A 177 4.66 -8.83 2.18
N ALA A 178 4.27 -8.36 3.37
CA ALA A 178 5.23 -7.90 4.36
C ALA A 178 6.22 -8.98 4.83
N GLU A 179 5.75 -10.19 5.13
CA GLU A 179 6.63 -11.33 5.51
C GLU A 179 7.63 -11.70 4.41
N ALA A 180 7.24 -11.56 3.14
CA ALA A 180 8.11 -11.82 2.00
C ALA A 180 9.01 -10.62 1.60
N GLY A 181 8.77 -9.43 2.16
CA GLY A 181 9.49 -8.20 1.84
C GLY A 181 8.92 -7.41 0.65
N TYR A 182 7.60 -7.47 0.44
CA TYR A 182 6.85 -6.85 -0.66
C TYR A 182 7.35 -7.24 -2.06
N PRO A 183 7.39 -8.54 -2.40
CA PRO A 183 7.84 -9.00 -3.72
C PRO A 183 7.05 -8.37 -4.86
N THR A 184 5.73 -8.18 -4.71
CA THR A 184 4.91 -7.52 -5.74
C THR A 184 5.48 -6.14 -6.11
N ILE A 185 5.91 -5.37 -5.10
CA ILE A 185 6.49 -4.04 -5.34
C ILE A 185 7.92 -4.17 -5.86
N GLN A 186 8.74 -4.99 -5.20
CA GLN A 186 10.18 -5.06 -5.46
C GLN A 186 10.53 -5.70 -6.81
N THR A 187 9.81 -6.74 -7.22
CA THR A 187 10.16 -7.55 -8.40
C THR A 187 9.26 -7.28 -9.59
N GLU A 188 7.97 -6.99 -9.39
CA GLU A 188 7.01 -6.82 -10.49
C GLU A 188 6.79 -5.36 -10.87
N VAL A 189 6.82 -4.42 -9.91
CA VAL A 189 6.38 -3.04 -10.14
C VAL A 189 7.55 -2.06 -10.27
N LEU A 190 8.39 -1.94 -9.25
CA LEU A 190 9.46 -0.94 -9.23
C LEU A 190 10.42 -1.04 -10.42
N PRO A 191 10.86 -2.23 -10.88
CA PRO A 191 11.73 -2.32 -12.06
C PRO A 191 11.11 -1.72 -13.32
N ILE A 192 9.80 -1.87 -13.50
CA ILE A 192 9.07 -1.30 -14.63
C ILE A 192 8.95 0.22 -14.44
N VAL A 193 8.40 0.65 -13.31
CA VAL A 193 8.04 2.05 -13.08
C VAL A 193 9.27 2.95 -12.99
N ARG A 194 10.40 2.47 -12.47
CA ARG A 194 11.68 3.21 -12.45
C ARG A 194 12.28 3.42 -13.85
N SER A 195 11.94 2.54 -14.79
CA SER A 195 12.43 2.59 -16.18
C SER A 195 11.58 3.47 -17.09
N LEU A 196 10.38 3.85 -16.64
CA LEU A 196 9.52 4.78 -17.36
C LEU A 196 10.05 6.20 -17.13
N ASP A 197 10.43 6.89 -18.20
CA ASP A 197 10.74 8.31 -18.15
C ASP A 197 9.43 9.06 -17.82
N GLY A 198 9.35 9.57 -16.59
CA GLY A 198 8.17 10.16 -16.00
C GLY A 198 7.78 11.53 -16.59
N GLU A 199 7.72 11.67 -17.91
CA GLU A 199 7.28 12.93 -18.55
C GLU A 199 5.85 13.31 -18.11
N ASN A 200 5.02 12.32 -17.79
CA ASN A 200 3.71 12.51 -17.20
C ASN A 200 3.48 11.62 -15.96
N LYS A 201 3.49 12.25 -14.79
CA LYS A 201 3.24 11.60 -13.49
C LYS A 201 1.87 10.92 -13.40
N GLU A 202 0.82 11.52 -13.96
CA GLU A 202 -0.51 10.92 -13.91
C GLU A 202 -0.56 9.62 -14.71
N GLU A 203 -0.01 9.63 -15.92
CA GLU A 203 0.09 8.44 -16.76
C GLU A 203 0.94 7.33 -16.13
N LEU A 204 2.08 7.71 -15.53
CA LEU A 204 2.94 6.79 -14.78
C LEU A 204 2.17 6.07 -13.66
N LEU A 205 1.43 6.83 -12.84
CA LEU A 205 0.71 6.29 -11.70
C LEU A 205 -0.53 5.48 -12.12
N LEU A 206 -1.26 5.87 -13.17
CA LEU A 206 -2.37 5.07 -13.70
C LEU A 206 -1.88 3.72 -14.26
N ASN A 207 -0.76 3.71 -15.00
CA ASN A 207 -0.15 2.47 -15.47
C ASN A 207 0.37 1.63 -14.29
N THR A 208 0.98 2.25 -13.28
CA THR A 208 1.40 1.58 -12.05
C THR A 208 0.24 0.88 -11.34
N LEU A 209 -0.92 1.55 -11.24
CA LEU A 209 -2.13 0.95 -10.68
C LEU A 209 -2.58 -0.27 -11.47
N LEU A 210 -2.61 -0.19 -12.81
CA LEU A 210 -2.96 -1.32 -13.66
C LEU A 210 -1.97 -2.50 -13.51
N ILE A 211 -0.68 -2.22 -13.41
CA ILE A 211 0.35 -3.25 -13.18
C ILE A 211 0.03 -3.96 -11.86
N LEU A 212 -0.18 -3.20 -10.78
CA LEU A 212 -0.56 -3.75 -9.49
C LEU A 212 -1.85 -4.58 -9.55
N MET A 213 -2.91 -4.07 -10.18
CA MET A 213 -4.16 -4.81 -10.36
C MET A 213 -3.97 -6.11 -11.14
N SER A 214 -2.97 -6.18 -12.02
CA SER A 214 -2.68 -7.35 -12.85
C SER A 214 -1.94 -8.49 -12.13
N VAL A 215 -1.23 -8.18 -11.04
CA VAL A 215 -0.36 -9.14 -10.32
C VAL A 215 -0.74 -9.37 -8.86
N THR A 216 -1.39 -8.40 -8.20
CA THR A 216 -1.69 -8.45 -6.76
C THR A 216 -2.68 -9.55 -6.42
N GLU A 217 -2.41 -10.29 -5.35
CA GLU A 217 -3.40 -11.16 -4.69
C GLU A 217 -4.38 -10.32 -3.85
N ASP A 218 -5.40 -9.81 -4.51
CA ASP A 218 -6.33 -8.84 -3.90
C ASP A 218 -7.45 -9.52 -3.12
N SER A 219 -7.28 -9.57 -1.79
CA SER A 219 -8.27 -10.12 -0.88
C SER A 219 -9.62 -9.40 -0.89
N ASN A 220 -9.67 -8.10 -1.24
CA ASN A 220 -10.93 -7.34 -1.29
C ASN A 220 -11.75 -7.74 -2.54
N LEU A 221 -11.09 -7.96 -3.68
CA LEU A 221 -11.74 -8.51 -4.88
C LEU A 221 -12.27 -9.92 -4.63
N ILE A 222 -11.49 -10.78 -3.97
CA ILE A 222 -11.91 -12.15 -3.65
C ILE A 222 -13.08 -12.15 -2.68
N HIS A 223 -13.09 -11.25 -1.69
CA HIS A 223 -14.20 -11.09 -0.77
C HIS A 223 -15.50 -10.67 -1.48
N ARG A 224 -15.42 -9.71 -2.41
CA ARG A 224 -16.58 -9.11 -3.08
C ARG A 224 -17.13 -9.95 -4.25
N GLY A 225 -16.25 -10.51 -5.08
CA GLY A 225 -16.63 -11.23 -6.31
C GLY A 225 -16.04 -12.63 -6.45
N GLY A 226 -15.29 -13.11 -5.46
CA GLY A 226 -14.64 -14.42 -5.51
C GLY A 226 -13.41 -14.47 -6.42
N VAL A 227 -12.80 -15.66 -6.49
CA VAL A 227 -11.56 -15.91 -7.26
C VAL A 227 -11.74 -15.60 -8.75
N ASN A 228 -12.91 -15.90 -9.32
CA ASN A 228 -13.17 -15.63 -10.74
C ASN A 228 -13.18 -14.14 -11.06
N ALA A 229 -13.81 -13.31 -10.22
CA ALA A 229 -13.80 -11.86 -10.41
C ALA A 229 -12.40 -11.28 -10.23
N TRP A 230 -11.65 -11.72 -9.22
CA TRP A 230 -10.26 -11.32 -9.04
C TRP A 230 -9.39 -11.67 -10.27
N LYS A 231 -9.49 -12.90 -10.78
CA LYS A 231 -8.76 -13.31 -12.00
C LYS A 231 -9.21 -12.55 -13.24
N LYS A 232 -10.50 -12.22 -13.34
CA LYS A 232 -11.00 -11.35 -14.42
C LYS A 232 -10.33 -9.98 -14.35
N VAL A 233 -10.32 -9.34 -13.18
CA VAL A 233 -9.66 -8.03 -13.01
C VAL A 233 -8.17 -8.11 -13.38
N GLN A 234 -7.46 -9.16 -12.95
CA GLN A 234 -6.06 -9.35 -13.35
C GLN A 234 -5.90 -9.40 -14.87
N ASN A 235 -6.76 -10.15 -15.57
CA ASN A 235 -6.68 -10.30 -17.02
C ASN A 235 -7.08 -9.02 -17.77
N ASP A 236 -8.13 -8.33 -17.32
CA ASP A 236 -8.57 -7.07 -17.91
C ASP A 236 -7.46 -6.00 -17.77
N SER A 237 -6.82 -5.89 -16.60
CA SER A 237 -5.71 -4.96 -16.40
C SER A 237 -4.52 -5.26 -17.32
N LYS A 238 -4.18 -6.53 -17.54
CA LYS A 238 -3.17 -6.93 -18.53
C LYS A 238 -3.57 -6.55 -19.95
N ALA A 239 -4.84 -6.76 -20.29
CA ALA A 239 -5.35 -6.45 -21.61
C ALA A 239 -5.33 -4.94 -21.90
N ILE A 240 -5.65 -4.10 -20.91
CA ILE A 240 -5.58 -2.63 -21.01
C ILE A 240 -4.12 -2.19 -21.15
N LEU A 241 -3.20 -2.69 -20.31
CA LEU A 241 -1.76 -2.37 -20.41
C LEU A 241 -1.19 -2.73 -21.78
N ALA A 242 -1.58 -3.86 -22.36
CA ALA A 242 -1.08 -4.31 -23.66
C ALA A 242 -1.45 -3.38 -24.83
N GLN A 243 -2.43 -2.47 -24.66
CA GLN A 243 -2.83 -1.52 -25.70
C GLN A 243 -1.87 -0.33 -25.83
N ASN A 244 -1.07 -0.04 -24.79
CA ASN A 244 -0.17 1.12 -24.74
C ASN A 244 -0.88 2.45 -25.08
N TYR A 245 -2.07 2.66 -24.49
CA TYR A 245 -2.83 3.89 -24.65
C TYR A 245 -2.04 5.10 -24.16
N ASN A 246 -2.14 6.23 -24.87
CA ASN A 246 -1.70 7.51 -24.30
C ASN A 246 -2.65 7.94 -23.17
N LEU A 247 -2.24 8.89 -22.33
CA LEU A 247 -3.04 9.33 -21.18
C LEU A 247 -4.52 9.65 -21.48
N LYS A 248 -4.82 10.31 -22.61
CA LYS A 248 -6.21 10.68 -22.94
C LYS A 248 -7.08 9.45 -23.22
N GLU A 249 -6.54 8.51 -23.97
CA GLU A 249 -7.19 7.24 -24.28
C GLU A 249 -7.32 6.39 -23.01
N LEU A 250 -6.26 6.33 -22.21
CA LEU A 250 -6.23 5.59 -20.96
C LEU A 250 -7.32 6.07 -20.00
N ILE A 251 -7.50 7.38 -19.83
CA ILE A 251 -8.57 7.94 -18.99
C ILE A 251 -9.96 7.51 -19.46
N ILE A 252 -10.21 7.46 -20.77
CA ILE A 252 -11.51 7.04 -21.32
C ILE A 252 -11.76 5.56 -20.99
N VAL A 253 -10.77 4.71 -21.25
CA VAL A 253 -10.86 3.26 -21.01
C VAL A 253 -11.05 2.97 -19.52
N LEU A 254 -10.30 3.64 -18.65
CA LEU A 254 -10.43 3.47 -17.20
C LEU A 254 -11.78 3.97 -16.67
N LYS A 255 -12.38 5.02 -17.24
CA LYS A 255 -13.74 5.45 -16.86
C LYS A 255 -14.79 4.40 -17.22
N GLU A 256 -14.70 3.78 -18.39
CA GLU A 256 -15.61 2.69 -18.75
C GLU A 256 -15.36 1.46 -17.87
N TYR A 257 -14.10 1.13 -17.59
CA TYR A 257 -13.77 0.03 -16.71
C TYR A 257 -14.23 0.28 -15.26
N ASN A 258 -14.18 1.53 -14.79
CA ASN A 258 -14.74 1.92 -13.50
C ASN A 258 -16.22 1.57 -13.39
N LYS A 259 -17.02 1.93 -14.40
CA LYS A 259 -18.46 1.59 -14.42
C LYS A 259 -18.69 0.09 -14.32
N GLU A 260 -17.87 -0.71 -15.01
CA GLU A 260 -17.96 -2.17 -14.94
C GLU A 260 -17.66 -2.69 -13.53
N LEU A 261 -16.57 -2.23 -12.90
CA LEU A 261 -16.22 -2.68 -11.55
C LEU A 261 -17.26 -2.23 -10.51
N ILE A 262 -17.77 -1.00 -10.62
CA ILE A 262 -18.86 -0.49 -9.77
C ILE A 262 -20.11 -1.35 -9.90
N ALA A 263 -20.56 -1.64 -11.13
CA ALA A 263 -21.75 -2.46 -11.37
C ALA A 263 -21.63 -3.87 -10.77
N ASN A 264 -20.41 -4.42 -10.76
CA ASN A 264 -20.11 -5.73 -10.18
C ASN A 264 -19.69 -5.66 -8.70
N HIS A 265 -19.75 -4.49 -8.07
CA HIS A 265 -19.35 -4.23 -6.68
C HIS A 265 -17.90 -4.62 -6.38
N LEU A 266 -17.02 -4.55 -7.37
CA LEU A 266 -15.61 -4.94 -7.29
C LEU A 266 -14.73 -3.74 -6.94
N SER A 267 -13.84 -3.92 -5.97
CA SER A 267 -12.90 -2.89 -5.54
C SER A 267 -11.49 -3.48 -5.35
N PRO A 268 -10.50 -3.10 -6.17
CA PRO A 268 -9.09 -3.49 -6.06
C PRO A 268 -8.33 -2.90 -4.86
N GLY A 269 -8.85 -3.08 -3.65
CA GLY A 269 -8.35 -2.43 -2.44
C GLY A 269 -6.91 -2.82 -2.06
N GLY A 270 -6.51 -4.06 -2.31
CA GLY A 270 -5.12 -4.49 -2.08
C GLY A 270 -4.15 -3.79 -3.03
N SER A 271 -4.56 -3.56 -4.29
CA SER A 271 -3.76 -2.77 -5.23
C SER A 271 -3.68 -1.29 -4.84
N ALA A 272 -4.73 -0.72 -4.24
CA ALA A 272 -4.72 0.64 -3.68
C ALA A 272 -3.72 0.79 -2.53
N ASP A 273 -3.69 -0.16 -1.59
CA ASP A 273 -2.70 -0.17 -0.51
C ASP A 273 -1.26 -0.22 -1.06
N LEU A 274 -1.02 -1.08 -2.05
CA LEU A 274 0.32 -1.26 -2.63
C LEU A 274 0.77 -0.07 -3.49
N ILE A 275 -0.12 0.62 -4.23
CA ILE A 275 0.29 1.79 -5.01
C ILE A 275 0.73 2.93 -4.11
N ALA A 276 0.10 3.14 -2.96
CA ALA A 276 0.57 4.12 -1.98
C ALA A 276 2.01 3.80 -1.51
N VAL A 277 2.31 2.53 -1.27
CA VAL A 277 3.67 2.10 -0.93
C VAL A 277 4.63 2.31 -2.10
N THR A 278 4.24 1.96 -3.33
CA THR A 278 5.06 2.18 -4.53
C THR A 278 5.39 3.66 -4.70
N ILE A 279 4.39 4.54 -4.59
CA ILE A 279 4.56 6.01 -4.68
C ILE A 279 5.55 6.50 -3.62
N PHE A 280 5.45 5.99 -2.38
CA PHE A 280 6.39 6.35 -1.31
C PHE A 280 7.85 6.03 -1.68
N PHE A 281 8.12 4.86 -2.27
CA PHE A 281 9.47 4.53 -2.74
C PHE A 281 9.93 5.39 -3.92
N LEU A 282 9.02 5.75 -4.84
CA LEU A 282 9.34 6.69 -5.92
C LEU A 282 9.69 8.09 -5.37
N LEU A 283 9.02 8.55 -4.31
CA LEU A 283 9.34 9.81 -3.62
C LEU A 283 10.71 9.75 -2.93
N LEU A 284 11.02 8.64 -2.23
CA LEU A 284 12.33 8.43 -1.61
C LEU A 284 13.47 8.45 -2.63
N GLU A 285 13.23 7.91 -3.82
CA GLU A 285 14.18 7.84 -4.93
C GLU A 285 14.17 9.10 -5.81
N LYS A 286 13.29 10.08 -5.53
CA LYS A 286 13.05 11.27 -6.34
C LYS A 286 12.79 10.94 -7.82
N LYS A 287 11.97 9.92 -8.05
CA LYS A 287 11.45 9.52 -9.36
C LYS A 287 10.15 10.24 -9.72
N ILE A 288 9.48 10.83 -8.73
CA ILE A 288 8.33 11.71 -8.88
C ILE A 288 8.52 12.92 -7.96
N ASP A 289 8.08 14.08 -8.43
CA ASP A 289 8.09 15.37 -7.70
C ASP A 289 6.82 15.59 -6.88
#